data_AF-A0A356WWT2-F1
#
_entry.id   AF-A0A356WWT2-F1
#
_cell.length_a   1.000
_cell.length_b   1.000
_cell.length_c   1.000
_cell.angle_alpha   90.00
_cell.angle_beta   90.00
_cell.angle_gamma   90.00
#
_symmetry.space_group_name_H-M   'P 1'
#
loop_
_entity.id
_entity.type
_entity.pdbx_description
1 polymer ?
#
loop_
_entity_poly.entity_id
_entity_poly.type
_entity_poly.pdbx_seq_one_letter_code
_entity_poly.pdbx_strand_id
1 'polypeptide(L)'
;MSRKLPTATEFIEGILAGNRMLLCRAITLIESTKTEHQDLAQEIIEGCLPHSGNSVRIGITGVPGVGKSTFIEAFGNYIIEEENRSLAVLAVDPSSSKTRGSILG
;
A
#
# COMPACT_ATOMS: atom_id res chain seq x y z
N MET A 1 -0.69 -26.27 5.99
CA MET A 1 0.78 -26.10 6.08
C MET A 1 1.06 -24.63 6.34
N SER A 2 1.59 -24.26 7.51
CA SER A 2 1.97 -22.88 7.80
C SER A 2 3.21 -22.53 6.96
N ARG A 3 3.04 -21.67 5.96
CA ARG A 3 4.16 -21.20 5.13
C ARG A 3 4.95 -20.21 5.99
N LYS A 4 6.23 -20.51 6.25
CA LYS A 4 7.12 -19.65 7.04
C LYS A 4 7.09 -18.21 6.48
N LEU A 5 7.01 -17.22 7.37
CA LEU A 5 7.10 -15.82 6.97
C LEU A 5 8.51 -15.54 6.43
N PRO A 6 8.64 -14.77 5.33
CA PRO A 6 9.92 -14.25 4.88
C PRO A 6 10.55 -13.39 5.97
N THR A 7 11.86 -13.32 5.93
CA THR A 7 12.66 -12.40 6.74
C THR A 7 12.46 -10.95 6.29
N ALA A 8 12.80 -10.00 7.15
CA ALA A 8 12.73 -8.57 6.81
C ALA A 8 13.55 -8.25 5.55
N THR A 9 14.77 -8.81 5.45
CA THR A 9 15.64 -8.64 4.28
C THR A 9 14.98 -9.14 2.99
N GLU A 10 14.36 -10.33 3.00
CA GLU A 10 13.65 -10.86 1.83
C GLU A 10 12.46 -9.96 1.42
N PHE A 11 11.76 -9.37 2.40
CA PHE A 11 10.71 -8.40 2.12
C PHE A 11 11.28 -7.12 1.50
N ILE A 12 12.32 -6.53 2.09
CA ILE A 12 12.92 -5.27 1.65
C ILE A 12 13.47 -5.43 0.23
N GLU A 13 14.32 -6.44 -0.01
CA GLU A 13 14.88 -6.70 -1.33
C GLU A 13 13.79 -6.96 -2.38
N GLY A 14 12.76 -7.72 -2.00
CA GLY A 14 11.61 -7.98 -2.86
C GLY A 14 10.84 -6.71 -3.23
N ILE A 15 10.57 -5.85 -2.26
CA ILE A 15 9.87 -4.58 -2.47
C ILE A 15 10.68 -3.67 -3.38
N LEU A 16 11.99 -3.53 -3.13
CA LEU A 16 12.89 -2.70 -3.94
C LEU A 16 13.05 -3.24 -5.37
N ALA A 17 12.94 -4.55 -5.55
CA ALA A 17 12.91 -5.19 -6.87
C ALA A 17 11.53 -5.10 -7.57
N GLY A 18 10.53 -4.46 -6.96
CA GLY A 18 9.20 -4.31 -7.54
C GLY A 18 8.31 -5.56 -7.44
N ASN A 19 8.63 -6.49 -6.54
CA ASN A 19 7.82 -7.70 -6.34
C ASN A 19 6.49 -7.36 -5.65
N ARG A 20 5.43 -7.25 -6.45
CA ARG A 20 4.07 -6.93 -5.99
C ARG A 20 3.54 -7.92 -4.93
N MET A 21 3.90 -9.20 -5.02
CA MET A 21 3.44 -10.21 -4.05
C MET A 21 4.04 -9.98 -2.66
N LEU A 22 5.34 -9.67 -2.60
CA LEU A 22 6.00 -9.35 -1.33
C LEU A 22 5.52 -8.02 -0.77
N LEU A 23 5.28 -7.02 -1.62
CA LEU A 23 4.66 -5.75 -1.22
C LEU A 23 3.27 -5.97 -0.57
N CYS A 24 2.37 -6.71 -1.23
CA CYS A 24 1.05 -6.98 -0.68
C CYS A 24 1.13 -7.71 0.67
N ARG A 25 2.02 -8.70 0.80
CA ARG A 25 2.22 -9.42 2.07
C ARG A 25 2.78 -8.53 3.17
N ALA A 26 3.70 -7.62 2.84
CA ALA A 26 4.21 -6.64 3.78
C ALA A 26 3.12 -5.69 4.26
N ILE A 27 2.27 -5.18 3.36
CA ILE A 27 1.11 -4.35 3.72
C ILE A 27 0.19 -5.11 4.68
N THR A 28 -0.19 -6.35 4.36
CA THR A 28 -1.01 -7.18 5.27
C THR A 28 -0.35 -7.39 6.64
N LEU A 29 0.97 -7.50 6.67
CA LEU A 29 1.73 -7.68 7.91
C LEU A 29 1.74 -6.40 8.76
N ILE A 30 1.92 -5.24 8.13
CA ILE A 30 1.85 -3.92 8.77
C ILE A 30 0.43 -3.62 9.30
N GLU A 31 -0.60 -4.07 8.58
CA GLU A 31 -2.01 -3.93 9.00
C GLU A 31 -2.41 -4.90 10.12
N SER A 32 -1.55 -5.85 10.48
CA SER A 32 -1.88 -6.87 11.46
C SER A 32 -1.81 -6.37 12.90
N THR A 33 -2.79 -6.75 13.71
CA THR A 33 -2.83 -6.43 15.15
C THR A 33 -2.04 -7.40 16.04
N LYS A 34 -1.41 -8.44 15.47
CA LYS A 34 -0.62 -9.41 16.23
C LYS A 34 0.74 -8.83 16.60
N THR A 35 1.11 -8.92 17.87
CA THR A 35 2.41 -8.41 18.38
C THR A 35 3.61 -9.00 17.63
N GLU A 36 3.59 -10.30 17.33
CA GLU A 36 4.66 -10.98 16.56
C GLU A 36 4.90 -10.39 15.16
N HIS A 37 3.89 -9.74 14.57
CA HIS A 37 4.01 -9.11 13.27
C HIS A 37 4.54 -7.67 13.37
N GLN A 38 4.39 -7.01 14.52
CA GLN A 38 4.72 -5.59 14.68
C GLN A 38 6.22 -5.33 14.58
N ASP A 39 7.03 -6.17 15.23
CA ASP A 39 8.50 -6.04 15.18
C ASP A 39 9.02 -6.19 13.75
N LEU A 40 8.54 -7.22 13.04
CA LEU A 40 8.88 -7.46 11.63
C LEU A 40 8.36 -6.35 10.71
N ALA A 41 7.16 -5.82 10.97
CA ALA A 41 6.60 -4.69 10.21
C ALA A 41 7.48 -3.46 10.32
N GLN A 42 7.92 -3.15 11.54
CA GLN A 42 8.77 -1.99 11.81
C GLN A 42 10.12 -2.11 11.10
N GLU A 43 10.76 -3.28 11.15
CA GLU A 43 12.03 -3.53 10.46
C GLU A 43 11.90 -3.35 8.94
N ILE A 44 10.81 -3.84 8.34
CA ILE A 44 10.53 -3.65 6.92
C ILE A 44 10.35 -2.17 6.57
N ILE A 45 9.58 -1.42 7.38
CA ILE A 45 9.34 0.02 7.16
C ILE A 45 10.67 0.78 7.25
N GLU A 46 11.45 0.55 8.30
CA GLU A 46 12.74 1.21 8.51
C GLU A 46 13.71 0.94 7.36
N GLY A 47 13.78 -0.31 6.87
CA GLY A 47 14.60 -0.67 5.72
C GLY A 47 14.13 -0.04 4.40
N CYS A 48 12.83 0.22 4.24
CA CYS A 48 12.28 0.83 3.03
C CYS A 48 12.31 2.37 3.05
N LEU A 49 12.36 3.00 4.23
CA LEU A 49 12.29 4.47 4.39
C LEU A 49 13.33 5.24 3.55
N PRO A 50 14.61 4.84 3.47
CA PRO A 50 15.62 5.52 2.64
C PRO A 50 15.30 5.55 1.15
N HIS A 51 14.47 4.61 0.68
CA HIS A 51 14.06 4.49 -0.72
C HIS A 51 12.69 5.14 -1.00
N SER A 52 12.08 5.75 0.02
CA SER A 52 10.79 6.42 -0.08
C SER A 52 10.93 7.89 -0.53
N GLY A 53 9.81 8.53 -0.89
CA GLY A 53 9.78 9.97 -1.18
C GLY A 53 9.96 10.36 -2.64
N ASN A 54 10.41 9.44 -3.51
CA ASN A 54 10.47 9.67 -4.95
C ASN A 54 9.13 9.43 -5.65
N SER A 55 8.05 10.08 -5.17
CA SER A 55 6.71 9.97 -5.75
C SER A 55 5.88 11.24 -5.51
N VAL A 56 4.95 11.51 -6.43
CA VAL A 56 3.94 12.57 -6.26
C VAL A 56 2.75 11.99 -5.50
N ARG A 57 2.30 12.67 -4.45
CA ARG A 57 1.17 12.23 -3.61
C ARG A 57 0.00 13.20 -3.79
N ILE A 58 -1.12 12.71 -4.33
CA ILE A 58 -2.30 13.51 -4.66
C ILE A 58 -3.47 13.02 -3.80
N GLY A 59 -4.09 13.94 -3.05
CA GLY A 59 -5.33 13.67 -2.31
C GLY A 59 -6.54 14.00 -3.17
N ILE A 60 -7.47 13.04 -3.31
CA ILE A 60 -8.72 13.22 -4.05
C ILE A 60 -9.89 13.07 -3.07
N THR A 61 -10.77 14.08 -3.02
CA THR A 61 -11.95 14.11 -2.15
C THR A 61 -13.18 14.57 -2.93
N GLY A 62 -14.36 14.40 -2.34
CA GLY A 62 -15.63 14.83 -2.93
C GLY A 62 -16.83 14.05 -2.38
N VAL A 63 -18.02 14.64 -2.51
CA VAL A 63 -19.26 14.05 -2.01
C VAL A 63 -19.57 12.68 -2.66
N PRO A 64 -20.35 11.80 -2.01
CA PRO A 64 -20.82 10.57 -2.64
C PRO A 64 -21.51 10.85 -3.99
N GLY A 65 -21.25 10.03 -5.01
CA GLY A 65 -21.88 10.18 -6.32
C GLY A 65 -21.27 11.23 -7.27
N VAL A 66 -20.29 12.04 -6.85
CA VAL A 66 -19.67 13.08 -7.73
C VAL A 66 -18.79 12.52 -8.86
N GLY A 67 -18.68 11.20 -9.00
CA GLY A 67 -17.86 10.58 -10.05
C GLY A 67 -16.38 10.41 -9.71
N LYS A 68 -15.99 10.43 -8.42
CA LYS A 68 -14.59 10.26 -7.99
C LYS A 68 -13.92 9.01 -8.58
N SER A 69 -14.60 7.87 -8.55
CA SER A 69 -14.04 6.61 -9.05
C SER A 69 -13.80 6.67 -10.56
N THR A 70 -14.75 7.22 -11.31
CA THR A 70 -14.61 7.45 -12.77
C THR A 70 -13.44 8.38 -13.07
N PHE A 71 -13.26 9.44 -12.28
CA PHE A 71 -12.12 10.33 -12.42
C PHE A 71 -10.79 9.62 -12.12
N ILE A 72 -10.70 8.87 -11.03
CA ILE A 72 -9.48 8.13 -10.66
C ILE A 72 -9.10 7.11 -11.74
N GLU A 73 -10.07 6.42 -12.31
CA GLU A 73 -9.85 5.46 -13.41
C GLU A 73 -9.30 6.17 -14.67
N ALA A 74 -9.99 7.21 -15.14
CA ALA A 74 -9.58 7.94 -16.34
C ALA A 74 -8.22 8.63 -16.15
N PHE A 75 -8.00 9.28 -15.01
CA PHE A 75 -6.72 9.90 -14.67
C PHE A 75 -5.62 8.85 -14.51
N GLY A 76 -5.93 7.70 -13.92
CA GLY A 76 -4.97 6.62 -13.76
C GLY A 76 -4.48 6.05 -15.08
N ASN A 77 -5.39 5.83 -16.04
CA ASN A 77 -5.03 5.38 -17.39
C ASN A 77 -4.14 6.41 -18.08
N TYR A 78 -4.45 7.71 -17.99
CA TYR A 78 -3.59 8.77 -18.52
C TYR A 78 -2.16 8.69 -17.94
N ILE A 79 -2.00 8.54 -16.62
CA ILE A 79 -0.68 8.45 -15.98
C ILE A 79 0.12 7.21 -16.45
N ILE A 80 -0.57 6.09 -16.68
CA ILE A 80 0.08 4.85 -17.10
C ILE A 80 0.42 4.89 -18.60
N GLU A 81 -0.51 5.32 -19.43
CA GLU A 81 -0.42 5.24 -20.90
C GLU A 81 0.35 6.42 -21.50
N GLU A 82 0.06 7.65 -21.06
CA GLU A 82 0.63 8.86 -21.66
C GLU A 82 1.92 9.30 -20.93
N GLU A 83 1.94 9.23 -19.60
CA GLU A 83 3.11 9.64 -18.80
C GLU A 83 4.11 8.50 -18.55
N ASN A 84 3.75 7.25 -18.89
CA ASN A 84 4.56 6.04 -18.67
C ASN A 84 5.06 5.91 -17.22
N ARG A 85 4.19 6.17 -16.24
CA ARG A 85 4.50 6.12 -14.80
C ARG A 85 3.73 5.00 -14.10
N SER A 86 4.31 4.53 -13.00
CA SER A 86 3.61 3.63 -12.08
C SER A 86 2.64 4.41 -11.18
N LEU A 87 1.45 3.85 -10.97
CA LEU A 87 0.40 4.42 -10.14
C LEU A 87 0.03 3.45 -9.00
N ALA A 88 -0.21 4.01 -7.81
CA ALA A 88 -0.86 3.33 -6.71
C ALA A 88 -2.04 4.18 -6.21
N VAL A 89 -3.16 3.53 -5.89
CA VAL A 89 -4.36 4.18 -5.34
C VAL A 89 -4.60 3.61 -3.94
N LEU A 90 -4.55 4.47 -2.92
CA LEU A 90 -4.87 4.13 -1.54
C LEU A 90 -6.21 4.77 -1.17
N ALA A 91 -7.18 3.95 -0.78
CA ALA A 91 -8.48 4.41 -0.31
C ALA A 91 -8.47 4.58 1.21
N VAL A 92 -8.99 5.70 1.70
CA VAL A 92 -9.18 5.98 3.13
C VAL A 92 -10.68 6.15 3.37
N ASP A 93 -11.31 5.19 4.04
CA ASP A 93 -12.74 5.21 4.39
C ASP A 93 -12.96 5.29 5.91
N PRO A 94 -13.30 6.47 6.47
CA PRO A 94 -13.49 6.64 7.91
C PRO A 94 -14.66 5.81 8.49
N SER A 95 -15.57 5.30 7.65
CA SER A 95 -16.65 4.41 8.10
C SER A 95 -16.16 3.02 8.54
N SER A 96 -14.92 2.67 8.20
CA SER A 96 -14.31 1.36 8.53
C SER A 96 -14.08 1.11 10.03
N SER A 97 -14.19 2.16 10.86
CA SER A 97 -14.22 2.03 12.32
C SER A 97 -15.35 1.14 12.85
N LYS A 98 -16.44 0.93 12.08
CA LYS A 98 -17.52 0.00 12.42
C LYS A 98 -17.34 -1.42 11.86
N THR A 99 -16.43 -1.64 10.91
CA THR A 99 -16.32 -2.90 10.17
C THR A 99 -14.91 -3.48 10.11
N ARG A 100 -13.99 -3.17 11.06
CA ARG A 100 -12.61 -3.74 11.08
C ARG A 100 -11.96 -3.77 9.69
N GLY A 101 -12.23 -2.73 8.90
CA GLY A 101 -11.90 -2.67 7.48
C GLY A 101 -10.60 -1.90 7.35
N SER A 102 -9.50 -2.63 7.44
CA SER A 102 -8.16 -2.10 7.37
C SER A 102 -7.97 -1.08 6.24
N ILE A 103 -7.56 0.11 6.65
CA ILE A 103 -6.85 1.08 5.81
C ILE A 103 -5.33 0.92 6.02
N LEU A 104 -4.90 0.02 6.92
CA LEU A 104 -4.06 0.27 8.11
C LEU A 104 -4.89 0.51 9.39
N GLY A 105 -5.82 -0.43 9.69
CA GLY A 105 -6.66 -0.47 10.90
C GLY A 105 -7.69 -1.60 10.96
#